data_AF-A0A1X3P4T3-F1
#
_entry.id   AF-A0A1X3P4T3-F1
#
_cell.length_a   1.000
_cell.length_b   1.000
_cell.length_c   1.000
_cell.angle_alpha   90.00
_cell.angle_beta   90.00
_cell.angle_gamma   90.00
#
_symmetry.space_group_name_H-M   'P 1'
#
loop_
_entity.id
_entity.type
_entity.pdbx_description
1 polymer ?
#
loop_
_entity_poly.entity_id
_entity_poly.type
_entity_poly.pdbx_seq_one_letter_code
_entity_poly.pdbx_strand_id
1 'polypeptide(L)'
;MSLTETEAPAAIFAQSGAALSPDQRVVDLLADLIGSTSLALGLGLTLAPKKVGSLLGLDGTPPARARLIGVADVGLGSAILTSSRIWPRRRWPALMAREGLHLVIASEYARHCRTPAALAMIGLFIVDGVVTVMMHRQERR
;
A
#
# COMPACT_ATOMS: atom_id res chain seq x y z
N MET A 1 -15.40 -30.39 -55.00
CA MET A 1 -16.30 -29.46 -54.29
C MET A 1 -16.57 -30.06 -52.92
N SER A 2 -15.82 -29.64 -51.91
CA SER A 2 -16.12 -29.90 -50.49
C SER A 2 -15.48 -28.77 -49.69
N LEU A 3 -16.31 -27.88 -49.19
CA LEU A 3 -15.95 -26.73 -48.35
C LEU A 3 -15.97 -27.21 -46.91
N THR A 4 -14.82 -27.20 -46.22
CA THR A 4 -14.81 -27.24 -44.75
C THR A 4 -14.50 -25.83 -44.26
N GLU A 5 -15.60 -25.10 -44.12
CA GLU A 5 -15.73 -23.85 -43.40
C GLU A 5 -15.48 -24.06 -41.89
N THR A 6 -14.57 -23.24 -41.37
CA THR A 6 -14.81 -22.41 -40.17
C THR A 6 -14.91 -23.13 -38.81
N GLU A 7 -13.80 -23.70 -38.34
CA GLU A 7 -13.59 -23.86 -36.89
C GLU A 7 -13.14 -22.53 -36.25
N ALA A 8 -14.14 -21.80 -35.79
CA ALA A 8 -14.22 -21.10 -34.50
C ALA A 8 -13.03 -20.20 -34.03
N PRO A 9 -13.18 -18.86 -34.09
CA PRO A 9 -12.37 -17.90 -33.34
C PRO A 9 -12.72 -17.86 -31.83
N ALA A 10 -13.02 -19.00 -31.21
CA ALA A 10 -13.38 -19.08 -29.79
C ALA A 10 -12.17 -19.30 -28.86
N ALA A 11 -11.04 -19.78 -29.39
CA ALA A 11 -9.83 -20.04 -28.61
C ALA A 11 -9.08 -18.76 -28.18
N ILE A 12 -9.36 -17.61 -28.80
CA ILE A 12 -8.67 -16.35 -28.53
C ILE A 12 -9.31 -15.60 -27.34
N PHE A 13 -10.61 -15.77 -27.09
CA PHE A 13 -11.30 -15.09 -25.98
C PHE A 13 -11.17 -15.82 -24.62
N ALA A 14 -10.87 -17.12 -24.61
CA ALA A 14 -10.71 -17.89 -23.38
C ALA A 14 -9.35 -17.69 -22.68
N GLN A 15 -8.34 -17.14 -23.37
CA GLN A 15 -7.03 -16.82 -22.77
C GLN A 15 -6.95 -15.42 -22.14
N SER A 16 -7.98 -14.58 -22.29
CA SER A 16 -7.95 -13.20 -21.80
C SER A 16 -8.43 -13.03 -20.34
N GLY A 17 -8.53 -14.14 -19.61
CA GLY A 17 -8.67 -14.18 -18.16
C GLY A 17 -7.44 -14.82 -17.53
N ALA A 18 -6.25 -14.26 -17.78
CA ALA A 18 -5.01 -14.73 -17.18
C ALA A 18 -5.18 -14.73 -15.65
N ALA A 19 -5.42 -15.91 -15.09
CA ALA A 19 -5.48 -16.09 -13.66
C ALA A 19 -4.13 -15.64 -13.09
N LEU A 20 -4.13 -14.55 -12.31
CA LEU A 20 -2.94 -14.10 -11.60
C LEU A 20 -2.31 -15.30 -10.89
N SER A 21 -0.99 -15.45 -11.03
CA SER A 21 -0.27 -16.52 -10.36
C SER A 21 -0.49 -16.41 -8.84
N PRO A 22 -0.40 -17.51 -8.07
CA PRO A 22 -0.59 -17.47 -6.62
C PRO A 22 0.23 -16.37 -5.94
N ASP A 23 1.47 -16.16 -6.39
CA ASP A 23 2.36 -15.12 -5.89
C ASP A 23 1.85 -13.70 -6.18
N GLN A 24 1.30 -13.45 -7.37
CA GLN A 24 0.73 -12.15 -7.73
C GLN A 24 -0.49 -11.82 -6.87
N ARG A 25 -1.36 -12.81 -6.61
CA ARG A 25 -2.52 -12.62 -5.74
C ARG A 25 -2.12 -12.29 -4.31
N VAL A 26 -1.06 -12.92 -3.80
CA VAL A 26 -0.54 -12.63 -2.45
C VAL A 26 -0.01 -11.20 -2.39
N VAL A 27 0.78 -10.77 -3.38
CA VAL A 27 1.32 -9.38 -3.43
C VAL A 27 0.20 -8.34 -3.53
N ASP A 28 -0.81 -8.59 -4.35
CA ASP A 28 -1.97 -7.70 -4.46
C ASP A 28 -2.78 -7.63 -3.16
N LEU A 29 -2.99 -8.77 -2.49
CA LEU A 29 -3.69 -8.82 -1.20
C LEU A 29 -2.90 -8.08 -0.11
N LEU A 30 -1.57 -8.24 -0.09
CA LEU A 30 -0.70 -7.50 0.83
C LEU A 30 -0.76 -5.99 0.55
N ALA A 31 -0.73 -5.58 -0.72
CA ALA A 31 -0.87 -4.17 -1.10
C ALA A 31 -2.24 -3.60 -0.70
N ASP A 32 -3.32 -4.35 -0.87
CA ASP A 32 -4.66 -3.93 -0.45
C ASP A 32 -4.79 -3.85 1.09
N LEU A 33 -4.16 -4.78 1.81
CA LEU A 33 -4.07 -4.73 3.27
C LEU A 33 -3.28 -3.50 3.75
N ILE A 34 -2.14 -3.23 3.12
CA ILE A 34 -1.33 -2.03 3.34
C ILE A 34 -2.15 -0.76 3.08
N GLY A 35 -2.84 -0.69 1.94
CA GLY A 35 -3.68 0.46 1.60
C GLY A 35 -4.82 0.68 2.61
N SER A 36 -5.49 -0.40 3.02
CA SER A 36 -6.59 -0.35 3.99
C SER A 36 -6.13 0.08 5.38
N THR A 37 -4.99 -0.45 5.85
CA THR A 37 -4.41 -0.08 7.15
C THR A 37 -3.97 1.38 7.17
N SER A 38 -3.31 1.87 6.11
CA SER A 38 -2.97 3.29 5.96
C SER A 38 -4.19 4.20 5.95
N LEU A 39 -5.26 3.79 5.27
CA LEU A 39 -6.48 4.58 5.22
C LEU A 39 -7.15 4.66 6.59
N ALA A 40 -7.22 3.55 7.32
CA ALA A 40 -7.81 3.50 8.66
C ALA A 40 -7.00 4.32 9.68
N LEU A 41 -5.69 4.13 9.73
CA LEU A 41 -4.79 4.88 10.61
C LEU A 41 -4.74 6.36 10.25
N GLY A 42 -4.67 6.66 8.95
CA GLY A 42 -4.69 8.01 8.42
C GLY A 42 -5.96 8.77 8.79
N LEU A 43 -7.14 8.14 8.64
CA LEU A 43 -8.41 8.73 9.04
C LEU A 43 -8.44 8.98 10.55
N GLY A 44 -7.97 8.01 11.34
CA GLY A 44 -7.86 8.16 12.79
C GLY A 44 -7.00 9.35 13.21
N LEU A 45 -5.80 9.48 12.61
CA LEU A 45 -4.88 10.59 12.87
C LEU A 45 -5.42 11.94 12.37
N THR A 46 -6.18 11.94 11.28
CA THR A 46 -6.80 13.15 10.73
C THR A 46 -7.93 13.67 11.61
N LEU A 47 -8.86 12.78 11.98
CA LEU A 47 -10.07 13.13 12.72
C LEU A 47 -9.81 13.31 14.22
N ALA A 48 -8.98 12.45 14.81
CA ALA A 48 -8.71 12.42 16.23
C ALA A 48 -7.19 12.36 16.54
N PRO A 49 -6.40 13.36 16.09
CA PRO A 49 -4.94 13.35 16.18
C PRO A 49 -4.40 13.14 17.60
N LYS A 50 -5.08 13.68 18.62
CA LYS A 50 -4.67 13.52 20.01
C LYS A 50 -4.88 12.09 20.51
N LYS A 51 -6.05 11.51 20.25
CA LYS A 51 -6.43 10.18 20.76
C LYS A 51 -5.66 9.08 20.03
N VAL A 52 -5.62 9.15 18.70
CA VAL A 52 -4.93 8.17 17.86
C VAL A 52 -3.42 8.37 17.93
N GLY A 53 -2.95 9.63 17.93
CA GLY A 53 -1.54 9.92 18.18
C GLY A 53 -1.09 9.33 19.51
N SER A 54 -1.88 9.48 20.58
CA SER A 54 -1.53 8.88 21.87
C SER A 54 -1.49 7.35 21.86
N LEU A 55 -2.48 6.71 21.22
CA LEU A 55 -2.52 5.25 21.05
C LEU A 55 -1.29 4.73 20.27
N LEU A 56 -0.85 5.47 19.27
CA LEU A 56 0.35 5.16 18.48
C LEU A 56 1.64 5.57 19.20
N GLY A 57 1.53 6.34 20.27
CA GLY A 57 2.65 6.82 21.05
C GLY A 57 3.34 8.08 20.49
N LEU A 58 2.62 8.86 19.70
CA LEU A 58 2.97 10.18 19.17
C LEU A 58 2.56 11.33 20.10
N ASP A 59 2.53 11.10 21.42
CA ASP A 59 2.07 12.08 22.43
C ASP A 59 2.85 13.40 22.39
N GLY A 60 4.12 13.34 21.99
CA GLY A 60 5.00 14.50 21.86
C GLY A 60 4.88 15.25 20.52
N THR A 61 4.14 14.70 19.56
CA THR A 61 3.95 15.29 18.24
C THR A 61 2.84 16.35 18.28
N PRO A 62 3.08 17.57 17.77
CA PRO A 62 2.03 18.59 17.69
C PRO A 62 0.80 18.08 16.93
N PRO A 63 -0.44 18.37 17.37
CA PRO A 63 -1.65 17.87 16.74
C PRO A 63 -1.76 18.19 15.24
N ALA A 64 -1.24 19.34 14.81
CA ALA A 64 -1.19 19.73 13.40
C ALA A 64 -0.32 18.79 12.56
N ARG A 65 0.81 18.33 13.11
CA ARG A 65 1.71 17.40 12.44
C ARG A 65 1.15 15.98 12.42
N ALA A 66 0.53 15.54 13.50
CA ALA A 66 -0.20 14.27 13.54
C ALA A 66 -1.33 14.24 12.48
N ARG A 67 -2.07 15.34 12.31
CA ARG A 67 -3.06 15.48 11.22
C ARG A 67 -2.42 15.43 9.84
N LEU A 68 -1.28 16.10 9.64
CA LEU A 68 -0.58 16.09 8.36
C LEU A 68 -0.16 14.66 7.97
N ILE A 69 0.40 13.92 8.92
CA ILE A 69 0.73 12.50 8.74
C ILE A 69 -0.55 11.72 8.39
N GLY A 70 -1.63 11.95 9.13
CA GLY A 70 -2.92 11.32 8.85
C GLY A 70 -3.44 11.58 7.44
N VAL A 71 -3.41 12.82 6.98
CA VAL A 71 -3.86 13.21 5.63
C VAL A 71 -2.99 12.56 4.55
N ALA A 72 -1.67 12.55 4.74
CA ALA A 72 -0.75 11.88 3.83
C ALA A 72 -1.06 10.37 3.75
N ASP A 73 -1.31 9.73 4.89
CA ASP A 73 -1.57 8.29 4.97
C ASP A 73 -2.94 7.93 4.35
N VAL A 74 -3.97 8.78 4.51
CA VAL A 74 -5.24 8.64 3.78
C VAL A 74 -5.03 8.75 2.28
N GLY A 75 -4.26 9.75 1.83
CA GLY A 75 -3.97 9.94 0.41
C GLY A 75 -3.26 8.74 -0.20
N LEU A 76 -2.23 8.23 0.48
CA LEU A 76 -1.45 7.07 0.06
C LEU A 76 -2.29 5.79 0.09
N GLY A 77 -3.02 5.52 1.18
CA GLY A 77 -3.90 4.36 1.29
C GLY A 77 -4.97 4.35 0.21
N SER A 78 -5.59 5.51 -0.05
CA SER A 78 -6.57 5.69 -1.13
C SER A 78 -5.93 5.46 -2.49
N ALA A 79 -4.74 6.00 -2.73
CA ALA A 79 -4.01 5.79 -3.98
C ALA A 79 -3.70 4.31 -4.22
N ILE A 80 -3.23 3.58 -3.21
CA ILE A 80 -2.90 2.14 -3.31
C ILE A 80 -4.16 1.32 -3.67
N LEU A 81 -5.27 1.57 -2.96
CA LEU A 81 -6.54 0.87 -3.18
C LEU A 81 -7.17 1.19 -4.54
N THR A 82 -7.16 2.46 -4.95
CA THR A 82 -7.76 2.90 -6.21
C THR A 82 -6.88 2.67 -7.43
N SER A 83 -5.57 2.49 -7.26
CA SER A 83 -4.64 2.24 -8.37
C SER A 83 -4.99 0.99 -9.17
N SER A 84 -5.55 -0.05 -8.56
CA SER A 84 -6.04 -1.24 -9.29
C SER A 84 -7.10 -0.88 -10.35
N ARG A 85 -7.94 0.11 -10.02
CA ARG A 85 -9.14 0.45 -10.79
C ARG A 85 -8.90 1.58 -11.80
N ILE A 86 -8.05 2.54 -11.43
CA ILE A 86 -7.81 3.75 -12.22
C ILE A 86 -6.57 3.57 -13.10
N TRP A 87 -5.45 3.12 -12.53
CA TRP A 87 -4.15 2.98 -13.20
C TRP A 87 -3.57 1.58 -12.96
N PRO A 88 -4.09 0.56 -13.68
CA PRO A 88 -3.58 -0.80 -13.53
C PRO A 88 -2.07 -0.79 -13.83
N ARG A 89 -1.27 -1.24 -12.86
CA ARG A 89 0.21 -1.33 -12.90
C ARG A 89 1.05 -0.12 -12.47
N ARG A 90 0.51 0.80 -11.64
CA ARG A 90 1.32 1.85 -10.99
C ARG A 90 1.04 1.98 -9.48
N ARG A 91 0.97 0.86 -8.77
CA ARG A 91 0.88 0.83 -7.30
C ARG A 91 2.21 1.10 -6.63
N TRP A 92 3.33 0.70 -7.24
CA TRP A 92 4.67 0.80 -6.65
C TRP A 92 5.08 2.22 -6.19
N PRO A 93 4.73 3.34 -6.86
CA PRO A 93 5.14 4.67 -6.41
C PRO A 93 4.43 5.09 -5.12
N ALA A 94 3.16 4.69 -4.94
CA ALA A 94 2.41 5.00 -3.74
C ALA A 94 2.94 4.19 -2.54
N LEU A 95 3.32 2.93 -2.76
CA LEU A 95 3.98 2.11 -1.74
C LEU A 95 5.37 2.68 -1.36
N MET A 96 6.17 3.12 -2.33
CA MET A 96 7.45 3.81 -2.07
C MET A 96 7.25 5.10 -1.25
N ALA A 97 6.23 5.90 -1.55
CA ALA A 97 5.94 7.10 -0.78
C ALA A 97 5.52 6.77 0.67
N ARG A 98 4.80 5.66 0.87
CA ARG A 98 4.44 5.14 2.19
C ARG A 98 5.66 4.72 3.00
N GLU A 99 6.63 4.05 2.38
CA GLU A 99 7.91 3.72 3.01
C GLU A 99 8.65 4.98 3.49
N GLY A 100 8.66 6.05 2.68
CA GLY A 100 9.18 7.34 3.10
C GLY A 100 8.47 7.88 4.35
N LEU A 101 7.14 7.71 4.43
CA LEU A 101 6.34 8.12 5.59
C LEU A 101 6.70 7.30 6.85
N HIS A 102 6.93 5.99 6.73
CA HIS A 102 7.38 5.15 7.84
C HIS A 102 8.70 5.64 8.44
N LEU A 103 9.65 6.07 7.61
CA LEU A 103 10.92 6.65 8.07
C LEU A 103 10.72 7.98 8.80
N VAL A 104 9.81 8.84 8.31
CA VAL A 104 9.46 10.09 8.98
C VAL A 104 8.88 9.82 10.37
N ILE A 105 7.96 8.86 10.48
CA ILE A 105 7.36 8.48 11.77
C ILE A 105 8.40 7.83 12.70
N ALA A 106 9.28 6.97 12.16
CA ALA A 106 10.37 6.38 12.94
C ALA A 106 11.33 7.45 13.48
N SER A 107 11.63 8.49 12.69
CA SER A 107 12.42 9.64 13.13
C SER A 107 11.74 10.38 14.27
N GLU A 108 10.42 10.53 14.24
CA GLU A 108 9.66 11.14 15.35
C GLU A 108 9.69 10.28 16.61
N TYR A 109 9.56 8.96 16.51
CA TYR A 109 9.70 8.09 17.69
C TYR A 109 11.10 8.13 18.29
N ALA A 110 12.14 8.21 17.45
CA ALA A 110 13.52 8.34 17.91
C ALA A 110 13.73 9.67 18.66
N ARG A 111 13.16 10.78 18.16
CA ARG A 111 13.22 12.11 18.81
C ARG A 111 12.53 12.16 20.17
N HIS A 112 11.52 11.33 20.38
CA HIS A 112 10.78 11.22 21.65
C HIS A 112 11.27 10.07 22.55
N CYS A 113 12.47 9.53 22.31
CA CYS A 113 13.07 8.44 23.08
C CYS A 113 12.19 7.17 23.17
N ARG A 114 11.34 6.92 22.17
CA ARG A 114 10.48 5.72 22.10
C ARG A 114 11.07 4.65 21.20
N THR A 115 12.21 4.11 21.62
CA THR A 115 12.97 3.06 20.93
C THR A 115 12.14 1.85 20.48
N PRO A 116 11.24 1.25 21.31
CA PRO A 116 10.46 0.10 20.85
C PRO A 116 9.50 0.45 19.70
N ALA A 117 8.89 1.64 19.73
CA ALA A 117 8.00 2.10 18.65
C ALA A 117 8.80 2.43 17.37
N ALA A 118 10.00 3.01 17.51
CA ALA A 118 10.89 3.24 16.39
C ALA A 118 11.32 1.91 15.72
N LEU A 119 11.68 0.90 16.52
CA LEU A 119 12.02 -0.42 16.01
C LEU A 119 10.84 -1.11 15.31
N ALA A 120 9.64 -1.00 15.87
CA ALA A 120 8.43 -1.52 15.23
C ALA A 120 8.19 -0.87 13.86
N MET A 121 8.36 0.45 13.75
CA MET A 121 8.22 1.16 12.47
C MET A 121 9.30 0.79 11.46
N ILE A 122 10.53 0.56 11.90
CA ILE A 122 11.61 0.07 11.03
C ILE A 122 11.29 -1.34 10.53
N GLY A 123 10.77 -2.21 11.40
CA GLY A 123 10.30 -3.54 11.00
C GLY A 123 9.19 -3.46 9.95
N LEU A 124 8.23 -2.57 10.15
CA LEU A 124 7.14 -2.35 9.20
C LEU A 124 7.65 -1.80 7.86
N PHE A 125 8.62 -0.88 7.90
CA PHE A 125 9.30 -0.37 6.70
C PHE A 125 9.98 -1.49 5.91
N ILE A 126 10.65 -2.45 6.58
CA ILE A 126 11.30 -3.58 5.88
C ILE A 126 10.25 -4.47 5.22
N VAL A 127 9.16 -4.80 5.93
CA VAL A 127 8.07 -5.64 5.40
C VAL A 127 7.41 -4.97 4.18
N ASP A 128 7.08 -3.69 4.30
CA ASP A 128 6.54 -2.90 3.20
C ASP A 128 7.53 -2.83 2.02
N GLY A 129 8.82 -2.62 2.30
CA GLY A 129 9.94 -2.68 1.35
C GLY A 129 9.90 -3.91 0.47
N VAL A 130 9.72 -5.08 1.08
CA VAL A 130 9.62 -6.35 0.35
C VAL A 130 8.40 -6.34 -0.56
N VAL A 131 7.22 -5.94 -0.06
CA VAL A 131 5.99 -5.88 -0.86
C VAL A 131 6.14 -4.91 -2.03
N THR A 132 6.75 -3.74 -1.82
CA THR A 132 6.97 -2.75 -2.88
C THR A 132 7.90 -3.27 -3.97
N VAL A 133 9.00 -3.93 -3.59
CA VAL A 133 9.92 -4.56 -4.56
C VAL A 133 9.21 -5.67 -5.34
N MET A 134 8.41 -6.49 -4.67
CA MET A 134 7.63 -7.55 -5.32
C MET A 134 6.59 -6.96 -6.30
N MET A 135 5.87 -5.93 -5.90
CA MET A 135 4.92 -5.21 -6.75
C MET A 135 5.62 -4.58 -7.95
N HIS A 136 6.76 -3.92 -7.74
CA HIS A 136 7.54 -3.33 -8.83
C HIS A 136 8.01 -4.38 -9.85
N ARG A 137 8.41 -5.57 -9.39
CA ARG A 137 8.77 -6.70 -10.26
C ARG A 137 7.56 -7.27 -10.99
N GLN A 138 6.40 -7.34 -10.35
CA GLN A 138 5.15 -7.78 -10.97
C GLN A 138 4.70 -6.81 -12.07
N GLU A 139 4.83 -5.50 -11.86
CA GLU A 139 4.40 -4.48 -12.81
C GLU A 139 5.35 -4.31 -14.02
N ARG A 140 6.60 -4.80 -13.91
CA ARG A 140 7.58 -4.84 -15.02
C ARG A 140 7.49 -6.09 -15.92
N ARG A 141 6.75 -7.11 -15.50
CA ARG A 141 6.51 -8.34 -16.29
C ARG A 141 5.26 -8.20 -17.14
#